data_AF-A0A3N5RTI0-F1
#
_entry.id   AF-A0A3N5RTI0-F1
#
_cell.length_a   1.000
_cell.length_b   1.000
_cell.length_c   1.000
_cell.angle_alpha   90.00
_cell.angle_beta   90.00
_cell.angle_gamma   90.00
#
_symmetry.space_group_name_H-M   'P 1'
#
loop_
_entity.id
_entity.type
_entity.pdbx_description
1 polymer ?
#
loop_
_entity_poly.entity_id
_entity_poly.type
_entity_poly.pdbx_seq_one_letter_code
_entity_poly.pdbx_strand_id
1 'polypeptide(L)'
;MARDMTVAQLERVLEKKRTRLEKLVTQRSKLQKKLALVEGKISTVGGVQKERVVRKRRGKGRKRLKNEKTLIQTVLDILAENKKGLTIKDLSAKILESGYKSSSANFQNTLYQCIYHNSTKLVHDPKTHLYRAK
;
A
#
# COMPACT_ATOMS: atom_id res chain seq x y z
N MET A 1 14.46 35.10 -12.34
CA MET A 1 15.58 34.77 -13.25
C MET A 1 15.24 34.99 -14.74
N ALA A 2 14.35 35.91 -15.10
CA ALA A 2 14.00 36.18 -16.52
C ALA A 2 14.32 37.62 -16.96
N ARG A 3 14.72 38.50 -16.03
CA ARG A 3 14.92 39.94 -16.30
C ARG A 3 16.34 40.31 -16.73
N ASP A 4 17.31 39.39 -16.63
CA ASP A 4 18.73 39.67 -16.88
C ASP A 4 19.31 38.95 -18.13
N MET A 5 18.45 38.41 -19.01
CA MET A 5 18.89 37.76 -20.25
C MET A 5 18.92 38.77 -21.40
N THR A 6 20.00 38.75 -22.18
CA THR A 6 20.11 39.55 -23.40
C THR A 6 19.09 39.06 -24.46
N VAL A 7 18.68 39.94 -25.37
CA VAL A 7 17.70 39.63 -26.43
C VAL A 7 18.13 38.37 -27.23
N ALA A 8 19.41 38.27 -27.58
CA ALA A 8 19.96 37.10 -28.27
C ALA A 8 19.89 35.80 -27.45
N GLN A 9 19.97 35.86 -26.12
CA GLN A 9 19.79 34.69 -25.25
C GLN A 9 18.31 34.29 -25.17
N LEU A 10 17.38 35.25 -25.16
CA LEU A 10 15.94 34.98 -25.20
C LEU A 10 15.52 34.30 -26.51
N GLU A 11 16.05 34.76 -27.65
CA GLU A 11 15.83 34.13 -28.95
C GLU A 11 16.30 32.68 -28.98
N ARG A 12 17.50 32.40 -28.45
CA ARG A 12 18.02 31.02 -28.33
C ARG A 12 17.15 30.14 -27.43
N VAL A 13 16.59 30.68 -26.34
CA VAL A 13 15.69 29.95 -25.45
C VAL A 13 14.34 29.69 -26.13
N LEU A 14 13.81 30.65 -26.88
CA LEU A 14 12.59 30.48 -27.67
C LEU A 14 12.76 29.41 -28.74
N GLU A 15 13.88 29.40 -29.44
CA GLU A 15 14.16 28.41 -30.49
C GLU A 15 14.29 26.99 -29.91
N LYS A 16 14.95 26.84 -28.76
CA LYS A 16 14.99 25.56 -28.02
C LYS A 16 13.59 25.10 -27.58
N LYS A 17 12.71 26.02 -27.18
CA LYS A 17 11.33 25.68 -26.81
C LYS A 17 10.51 25.26 -28.02
N ARG A 18 10.65 25.95 -29.16
CA ARG A 18 9.96 25.63 -30.43
C ARG A 18 10.34 24.24 -30.93
N THR A 19 11.64 23.97 -31.08
CA THR A 19 12.14 22.66 -31.51
C THR A 19 11.73 21.52 -30.57
N ARG A 20 11.68 21.77 -29.25
CA ARG A 20 11.18 20.79 -28.27
C ARG A 20 9.67 20.55 -28.42
N LEU A 21 8.90 21.61 -28.68
CA LEU A 21 7.46 21.50 -28.90
C LEU A 21 7.17 20.69 -30.17
N GLU A 22 7.87 20.95 -31.27
CA GLU A 22 7.73 20.18 -32.51
C GLU A 22 8.05 18.69 -32.32
N LYS A 23 9.11 18.37 -31.57
CA LYS A 23 9.43 16.99 -31.19
C LYS A 23 8.30 16.33 -30.37
N LEU A 24 7.70 17.05 -29.43
CA LEU A 24 6.60 16.52 -28.62
C LEU A 24 5.32 16.35 -29.45
N VAL A 25 5.02 17.28 -30.36
CA VAL A 25 3.86 17.20 -31.27
C VAL A 25 3.99 16.01 -32.22
N THR A 26 5.18 15.80 -32.79
CA THR A 26 5.45 14.63 -33.66
C THR A 26 5.42 13.31 -32.89
N GLN A 27 5.89 13.29 -31.64
CA GLN A 27 5.74 12.12 -30.77
C GLN A 27 4.27 11.84 -30.43
N ARG A 28 3.49 12.88 -30.11
CA ARG A 28 2.05 12.76 -29.84
C ARG A 28 1.33 12.15 -31.04
N SER A 29 1.58 12.65 -32.26
CA SER A 29 0.92 12.13 -33.46
C SER A 29 1.31 10.68 -33.77
N LYS A 30 2.58 10.30 -33.57
CA LYS A 30 3.05 8.91 -33.70
C LYS A 30 2.36 7.98 -32.69
N LEU A 31 2.24 8.41 -31.44
CA LEU A 31 1.56 7.64 -30.40
C LEU A 31 0.06 7.49 -30.67
N GLN A 32 -0.60 8.55 -31.12
CA GLN A 32 -2.02 8.50 -31.52
C GLN A 32 -2.26 7.49 -32.65
N LYS A 33 -1.39 7.46 -33.66
CA LYS A 33 -1.47 6.45 -34.74
C LYS A 33 -1.29 5.03 -34.21
N LYS A 34 -0.32 4.81 -33.32
CA LYS A 34 -0.11 3.48 -32.68
C LYS A 34 -1.32 3.07 -31.84
N LEU A 35 -1.90 4.00 -31.10
CA LEU A 35 -3.08 3.78 -30.28
C LEU A 35 -4.27 3.37 -31.15
N ALA A 36 -4.53 4.10 -32.24
CA ALA A 36 -5.59 3.75 -33.20
C ALA A 36 -5.38 2.36 -33.83
N LEU A 37 -4.15 1.98 -34.15
CA LEU A 37 -3.84 0.62 -34.65
C LEU A 37 -4.14 -0.46 -33.61
N VAL A 38 -3.83 -0.21 -32.34
CA VAL A 38 -4.12 -1.13 -31.24
C VAL A 38 -5.62 -1.21 -30.99
N GLU A 39 -6.34 -0.09 -31.02
CA GLU A 39 -7.81 -0.05 -30.90
C GLU A 39 -8.49 -0.84 -32.04
N GLY A 40 -7.99 -0.70 -33.27
CA GLY A 40 -8.46 -1.52 -34.40
C GLY A 40 -8.28 -3.02 -34.15
N LYS A 41 -7.10 -3.43 -33.66
CA LYS A 41 -6.86 -4.83 -33.28
C LYS A 41 -7.78 -5.31 -32.15
N ILE A 42 -7.98 -4.48 -31.12
CA ILE A 42 -8.90 -4.77 -30.02
C ILE A 42 -10.33 -4.96 -30.55
N SER A 43 -10.77 -4.11 -31.48
CA SER A 43 -12.08 -4.21 -32.13
C SER A 43 -12.23 -5.50 -32.95
N THR A 44 -11.22 -5.88 -33.75
CA THR A 44 -11.26 -7.12 -34.56
C THR A 44 -11.36 -8.40 -33.73
N VAL A 45 -10.82 -8.40 -32.51
CA VAL A 45 -10.90 -9.54 -31.58
C VAL A 45 -12.26 -9.57 -30.83
N GLY A 46 -13.19 -8.66 -31.15
CA GLY A 46 -14.49 -8.54 -30.47
C GLY A 46 -14.41 -7.83 -29.12
N GLY A 47 -13.27 -7.21 -28.80
CA GLY A 47 -13.08 -6.44 -27.59
C GLY A 47 -13.72 -5.06 -27.72
N VAL A 48 -15.00 -4.93 -27.36
CA VAL A 48 -15.51 -3.60 -26.96
C VAL A 48 -14.92 -3.32 -25.58
N GLN A 49 -13.74 -2.67 -25.53
CA GLN A 49 -13.36 -1.97 -24.31
C GLN A 49 -14.33 -0.80 -24.17
N LYS A 50 -15.50 -1.06 -23.57
CA LYS A 50 -16.24 -0.03 -22.85
C LYS A 50 -15.18 0.64 -21.99
N GLU A 51 -14.95 1.94 -22.23
CA GLU A 51 -14.13 2.76 -21.38
C GLU A 51 -14.40 2.30 -19.96
N ARG A 52 -13.35 1.81 -19.28
CA ARG A 52 -13.45 1.55 -17.85
C ARG A 52 -13.66 2.92 -17.23
N VAL A 53 -14.92 3.37 -17.20
CA VAL A 53 -15.41 4.33 -16.24
C VAL A 53 -14.90 3.75 -14.95
N VAL A 54 -13.86 4.37 -14.41
CA VAL A 54 -13.35 4.10 -13.08
C VAL A 54 -14.50 4.50 -12.18
N ARG A 55 -15.47 3.59 -12.02
CA ARG A 55 -16.42 3.62 -10.93
C ARG A 55 -15.50 3.53 -9.74
N LYS A 56 -15.19 4.69 -9.15
CA LYS A 56 -14.70 4.80 -7.78
C LYS A 56 -15.63 3.90 -7.01
N ARG A 57 -15.18 2.67 -6.73
CA ARG A 57 -15.81 1.82 -5.74
C ARG A 57 -15.67 2.66 -4.48
N ARG A 58 -16.73 3.42 -4.15
CA ARG A 58 -17.04 3.79 -2.78
C ARG A 58 -17.34 2.47 -2.08
N GLY A 59 -16.30 1.63 -1.96
CA GLY A 59 -16.28 0.59 -0.98
C GLY A 59 -16.47 1.36 0.31
N LYS A 60 -17.60 1.10 0.95
CA LYS A 60 -17.82 1.39 2.36
C LYS A 60 -16.70 0.61 3.07
N GLY A 61 -15.50 1.19 3.08
CA GLY A 61 -14.33 0.59 3.69
C GLY A 61 -14.74 0.28 5.11
N ARG A 62 -14.68 -1.00 5.49
CA ARG A 62 -14.98 -1.39 6.86
C ARG A 62 -14.21 -0.45 7.76
N LYS A 63 -14.95 0.35 8.55
CA LYS A 63 -14.37 1.35 9.43
C LYS A 63 -13.36 0.63 10.31
N ARG A 64 -12.06 0.91 10.11
CA ARG A 64 -11.00 0.30 10.90
C ARG A 64 -11.28 0.67 12.36
N LEU A 65 -11.38 -0.34 13.22
CA LEU A 65 -11.52 -0.14 14.66
C LEU A 65 -10.28 0.64 15.14
N LYS A 66 -10.50 1.72 15.90
CA LYS A 66 -9.43 2.51 16.49
C LYS A 66 -9.11 1.91 17.86
N ASN A 67 -7.91 1.37 17.99
CA ASN A 67 -7.34 0.93 19.27
C ASN A 67 -6.27 1.94 19.68
N GLU A 68 -6.12 2.19 20.98
CA GLU A 68 -5.13 3.13 21.52
C GLU A 68 -3.69 2.67 21.27
N LYS A 69 -3.46 1.35 21.41
CA LYS A 69 -2.18 0.70 21.17
C LYS A 69 -2.28 -0.24 19.97
N THR A 70 -1.15 -0.43 19.29
CA THR A 70 -1.03 -1.44 18.23
C THR A 70 -1.07 -2.85 18.83
N LEU A 71 -1.49 -3.85 18.05
CA LEU A 71 -1.53 -5.25 18.49
C LEU A 71 -0.18 -5.73 19.03
N ILE A 72 0.93 -5.28 18.43
CA ILE A 72 2.28 -5.66 18.86
C ILE A 72 2.60 -5.07 20.23
N GLN A 73 2.24 -3.81 20.47
CA GLN A 73 2.48 -3.16 21.76
C GLN A 73 1.67 -3.83 22.87
N THR A 74 0.40 -4.13 22.65
CA THR A 74 -0.43 -4.83 23.65
C THR A 74 0.10 -6.23 23.94
N VAL A 75 0.59 -6.94 22.91
CA VAL A 75 1.24 -8.25 23.08
C VAL A 75 2.51 -8.13 23.91
N LEU A 76 3.35 -7.11 23.66
CA LEU A 76 4.57 -6.88 24.42
C LEU A 76 4.28 -6.53 25.88
N ASP A 77 3.29 -5.69 26.15
CA ASP A 77 2.88 -5.32 27.52
C ASP A 77 2.44 -6.58 28.30
N ILE A 78 1.58 -7.41 27.70
CA ILE A 78 1.09 -8.64 28.33
C ILE A 78 2.21 -9.68 28.52
N LEU A 79 3.13 -9.79 27.57
CA LEU A 79 4.28 -10.70 27.68
C LEU A 79 5.32 -10.20 28.68
N ALA A 80 5.49 -8.89 28.84
CA ALA A 80 6.35 -8.29 29.86
C ALA A 80 5.83 -8.56 31.28
N GLU A 81 4.51 -8.50 31.47
CA GLU A 81 3.86 -8.87 32.74
C GLU A 81 3.96 -10.38 33.03
N ASN A 82 4.02 -11.22 31.98
CA ASN A 82 3.99 -12.68 32.10
C ASN A 82 5.29 -13.33 31.62
N LYS A 83 6.33 -13.26 32.45
CA LYS A 83 7.66 -13.84 32.19
C LYS A 83 7.68 -15.36 31.93
N LYS A 84 6.60 -16.09 32.27
CA LYS A 84 6.49 -17.55 32.05
C LYS A 84 6.21 -17.92 30.58
N GLY A 85 5.86 -16.95 29.75
CA GLY A 85 5.38 -17.17 28.39
C GLY A 85 3.93 -17.67 28.39
N LEU A 86 3.19 -17.35 27.35
CA LEU A 86 1.77 -17.68 27.21
C LEU A 86 1.52 -18.43 25.90
N THR A 87 0.49 -19.26 25.89
CA THR A 87 -0.02 -19.88 24.66
C THR A 87 -0.79 -18.85 23.82
N ILE A 88 -0.99 -19.14 22.53
CA ILE A 88 -1.78 -18.25 21.63
C ILE A 88 -3.21 -18.05 22.17
N LYS A 89 -3.81 -19.10 22.74
CA LYS A 89 -5.17 -19.06 23.28
C LYS A 89 -5.24 -18.08 24.45
N ASP A 90 -4.31 -18.21 25.40
CA ASP A 90 -4.27 -17.36 26.59
C ASP A 90 -3.91 -15.91 26.24
N LEU A 91 -2.99 -15.70 25.29
CA LEU A 91 -2.68 -14.37 24.77
C LEU A 91 -3.91 -13.73 24.14
N SER A 92 -4.66 -14.48 23.33
CA SER A 92 -5.85 -13.94 22.68
C SER A 92 -6.92 -13.53 23.70
N ALA A 93 -7.09 -14.29 24.77
CA ALA A 93 -8.00 -13.95 25.86
C ALA A 93 -7.55 -12.68 26.60
N LYS A 94 -6.28 -12.62 27.03
CA LYS A 94 -5.72 -11.46 27.74
C LYS A 94 -5.74 -10.18 26.92
N ILE A 95 -5.53 -10.25 25.61
CA ILE A 95 -5.59 -9.08 24.72
C ILE A 95 -7.03 -8.56 24.60
N LEU A 96 -8.02 -9.45 24.57
CA LEU A 96 -9.42 -9.04 24.56
C LEU A 96 -9.83 -8.45 25.92
N GLU A 97 -9.36 -9.03 27.03
CA GLU A 97 -9.54 -8.50 28.38
C GLU A 97 -8.89 -7.13 28.57
N SER A 98 -7.72 -6.89 27.94
CA SER A 98 -7.05 -5.58 27.96
C SER A 98 -7.79 -4.49 27.16
N GLY A 99 -8.99 -4.79 26.64
CA GLY A 99 -9.83 -3.84 25.92
C GLY A 99 -9.50 -3.68 24.43
N TYR A 100 -8.64 -4.55 23.86
CA TYR A 100 -8.30 -4.47 22.44
C TYR A 100 -9.50 -4.90 21.56
N LYS A 101 -9.95 -4.01 20.68
CA LYS A 101 -11.10 -4.30 19.80
C LYS A 101 -10.61 -4.91 18.50
N SER A 102 -11.10 -6.11 18.18
CA SER A 102 -10.87 -6.77 16.89
C SER A 102 -12.18 -7.15 16.21
N SER A 103 -12.25 -6.99 14.89
CA SER A 103 -13.37 -7.44 14.05
C SER A 103 -13.04 -8.71 13.27
N SER A 104 -11.89 -9.33 13.53
CA SER A 104 -11.47 -10.55 12.84
C SER A 104 -12.22 -11.76 13.38
N ALA A 105 -12.84 -12.55 12.52
CA ALA A 105 -13.45 -13.83 12.91
C ALA A 105 -12.42 -14.78 13.53
N ASN A 106 -11.21 -14.81 12.95
CA ASN A 106 -10.10 -15.64 13.42
C ASN A 106 -8.99 -14.76 14.03
N PHE A 107 -9.24 -14.23 15.22
CA PHE A 107 -8.28 -13.37 15.90
C PHE A 107 -6.96 -14.08 16.23
N GLN A 108 -7.02 -15.37 16.61
CA GLN A 108 -5.84 -16.19 16.88
C GLN A 108 -4.89 -16.29 15.67
N ASN A 109 -5.43 -16.43 14.45
CA ASN A 109 -4.60 -16.47 13.24
C ASN A 109 -3.99 -15.09 12.93
N THR A 110 -4.75 -14.02 13.15
CA THR A 110 -4.24 -12.64 13.01
C THR A 110 -3.10 -12.38 14.01
N LEU A 111 -3.26 -12.89 15.23
CA LEU A 111 -2.26 -12.81 16.28
C LEU A 111 -1.02 -13.63 15.93
N TYR A 112 -1.20 -14.86 15.43
CA TYR A 112 -0.11 -15.70 14.94
C TYR A 112 0.69 -15.02 13.83
N GLN A 113 0.02 -14.48 12.81
CA GLN A 113 0.66 -13.71 11.74
C GLN A 113 1.41 -12.49 12.29
N CYS A 114 0.80 -11.77 13.23
CA CYS A 114 1.42 -10.63 13.89
C CYS A 114 2.72 -11.05 14.58
N ILE A 115 2.71 -12.14 15.34
CA ILE A 115 3.90 -12.62 16.05
C ILE A 115 4.96 -13.11 15.07
N TYR A 116 4.57 -13.89 14.06
CA TYR A 116 5.48 -14.43 13.05
C TYR A 116 6.21 -13.32 12.27
N HIS A 117 5.49 -12.29 11.85
CA HIS A 117 6.09 -11.14 11.16
C HIS A 117 6.92 -10.24 12.08
N ASN A 118 6.79 -10.36 13.40
CA ASN A 118 7.53 -9.59 14.42
C ASN A 118 8.49 -10.46 15.23
N SER A 119 9.01 -11.53 14.63
CA SER A 119 9.98 -12.47 15.21
C SER A 119 11.30 -11.84 15.67
N THR A 120 11.55 -10.58 15.34
CA THR A 120 12.68 -9.80 15.87
C THR A 120 12.52 -9.47 17.36
N LYS A 121 11.28 -9.34 17.86
CA LYS A 121 10.97 -8.92 19.23
C LYS A 121 10.38 -10.03 20.10
N LEU A 122 9.96 -11.13 19.48
CA LEU A 122 9.27 -12.23 20.15
C LEU A 122 9.98 -13.55 19.82
N VAL A 123 10.28 -14.34 20.85
CA VAL A 123 10.83 -15.68 20.73
C VAL A 123 9.68 -16.67 20.85
N HIS A 124 9.58 -17.56 19.88
CA HIS A 124 8.67 -18.70 19.92
C HIS A 124 9.45 -19.94 20.29
N ASP A 125 9.08 -20.59 21.40
CA ASP A 125 9.65 -21.88 21.78
C ASP A 125 8.89 -23.00 21.05
N PRO A 126 9.50 -23.66 20.05
CA PRO A 126 8.81 -24.67 19.23
C PRO A 126 8.42 -25.93 20.01
N LYS A 127 9.01 -26.15 21.19
CA LYS A 127 8.76 -27.31 22.04
C LYS A 127 7.57 -27.13 22.98
N THR A 128 7.25 -25.90 23.36
CA THR A 128 6.22 -25.59 24.37
C THR A 128 5.06 -24.79 23.80
N HIS A 129 5.15 -24.35 22.53
CA HIS A 129 4.20 -23.42 21.91
C HIS A 129 4.00 -22.14 22.73
N LEU A 130 5.00 -21.78 23.54
CA LEU A 130 4.99 -20.59 24.37
C LEU A 130 5.67 -19.45 23.62
N TYR A 131 5.04 -18.28 23.70
CA TYR A 131 5.59 -17.05 23.18
C TYR A 131 6.18 -16.25 24.33
N ARG A 132 7.40 -15.75 24.14
CA ARG A 132 8.11 -14.92 25.10
C ARG A 132 8.57 -13.63 24.42
N ALA A 133 8.55 -12.53 25.18
CA ALA A 133 9.28 -11.33 24.76
C ALA A 133 10.78 -11.65 24.77
N LYS A 134 11.48 -11.21 23.72
CA LYS A 134 12.94 -11.35 23.64
C LYS A 134 13.62 -10.41 24.63
#